data_AF-A0A9P7ZFG3-F1
#
_entry.id   AF-A0A9P7ZFG3-F1
#
_cell.length_a   1.000
_cell.length_b   1.000
_cell.length_c   1.000
_cell.angle_alpha   90.00
_cell.angle_beta   90.00
_cell.angle_gamma   90.00
#
_symmetry.space_group_name_H-M   'P 1'
#
loop_
_entity.id
_entity.type
_entity.pdbx_description
1 polymer ?
#
loop_
_entity_poly.entity_id
_entity_poly.type
_entity_poly.pdbx_seq_one_letter_code
_entity_poly.pdbx_strand_id
1 'polypeptide(L)'
;MDVLQVTDQSEPTTNQRLSIIYAPVPSEPTTDQLLQSTIYAPWQYMQIMLHDEADSSGEAFIKFLFISCGGPTCYLNCTDASTIFGDWRATWNCLTLATVSQTRRNVSDSADKELMASIDEEIYDLYGVNMTSFDGTSVLEDLYDCAQASCRNEGDSCDLAFPSIQEALEDSFFSWPLYMGNYFCLGARAEANPDIAGPGIYVALMSQNAIAFYACLVSLCICSRAIIARLTSSYPRLDKSLLRLEKTNFSHATFSFAADFSEAQSFFVITIAIAIIYGDNQDASFNGAHNWLSVNLNRHNAFSLSWYTPIPITITQVVLGLTAMDSIYSLVLSTTAMVLAVVASVLTQSQPDVSRVRDMLTKDKTIVRFPECGNNPSLRAFCGTNGNDGPSIGEIDPPGLPLVWPWLVLLGFLWYFKLRHRLRSMARLQLQHLQQRAQGSTAKTRTLLFLGRMVWLFEAFLIRFALPVTLLILLFMTITVLASIQRDIKDSSSSGSNLSWTLGQVVALLVWVPVLSKYFYTLIFGVENGFQIRLSKSYTVRKDVERYVAVDTTRDPSSGGLELS
;
A
#
# COMPACT_ATOMS: atom_id res chain seq x y z
N MET A 1 -16.44 38.40 10.21
CA MET A 1 -17.83 38.33 10.70
C MET A 1 -18.55 37.30 9.88
N ASP A 2 -18.53 36.07 10.35
CA ASP A 2 -19.60 35.10 10.19
C ASP A 2 -19.43 34.15 11.38
N VAL A 3 -20.32 34.32 12.34
CA VAL A 3 -20.37 33.59 13.59
C VAL A 3 -20.94 32.21 13.25
N LEU A 4 -20.11 31.18 13.30
CA LEU A 4 -20.58 29.81 13.32
C LEU A 4 -21.41 29.64 14.60
N GLN A 5 -22.73 29.57 14.41
CA GLN A 5 -23.67 29.16 15.43
C GLN A 5 -23.27 27.77 15.93
N VAL A 6 -22.80 27.73 17.18
CA VAL A 6 -22.76 26.52 17.98
C VAL A 6 -24.20 26.05 18.12
N THR A 7 -24.58 25.08 17.29
CA THR A 7 -25.81 24.31 17.50
C THR A 7 -25.66 23.53 18.79
N ASP A 8 -26.51 23.88 19.73
CA ASP A 8 -26.88 23.21 20.99
C ASP A 8 -26.65 21.68 20.92
N GLN A 9 -25.45 21.24 21.27
CA GLN A 9 -25.17 19.84 21.58
C GLN A 9 -25.47 19.68 23.06
N SER A 10 -26.60 19.03 23.35
CA SER A 10 -26.94 18.50 24.67
C SER A 10 -25.70 17.93 25.34
N GLU A 11 -25.41 18.36 26.56
CA GLU A 11 -24.30 17.86 27.36
C GLU A 11 -24.25 16.33 27.31
N PRO A 12 -23.08 15.71 27.02
CA PRO A 12 -22.97 14.27 27.00
C PRO A 12 -23.31 13.72 28.38
N THR A 13 -24.23 12.75 28.42
CA THR A 13 -24.64 12.06 29.64
C THR A 13 -23.43 11.46 30.36
N THR A 14 -23.46 11.36 31.69
CA THR A 14 -22.38 10.80 32.51
C THR A 14 -21.88 9.44 32.00
N ASN A 15 -22.78 8.62 31.45
CA ASN A 15 -22.44 7.33 30.83
C ASN A 15 -21.70 7.44 29.48
N GLN A 16 -21.95 8.49 28.69
CA GLN A 16 -21.17 8.78 27.47
C GLN A 16 -19.78 9.34 27.80
N ARG A 17 -19.66 10.15 28.86
CA ARG A 17 -18.34 10.58 29.37
C ARG A 17 -17.54 9.35 29.80
N LEU A 18 -18.16 8.41 30.52
CA LEU A 18 -17.55 7.15 30.96
C LEU A 18 -17.11 6.23 29.79
N SER A 19 -17.78 6.23 28.64
CA SER A 19 -17.35 5.39 27.50
C SER A 19 -16.10 5.89 26.75
N ILE A 20 -15.81 7.19 26.80
CA ILE A 20 -14.55 7.77 26.28
C ILE A 20 -13.39 7.50 27.27
N ILE A 21 -13.76 7.34 28.54
CA ILE A 21 -12.92 7.19 29.73
C ILE A 21 -12.28 5.79 29.85
N TYR A 22 -12.97 4.73 29.41
CA TYR A 22 -12.44 3.34 29.44
C TYR A 22 -11.75 2.92 28.13
N ALA A 23 -11.17 3.86 27.38
CA ALA A 23 -10.33 3.47 26.25
C ALA A 23 -9.10 2.71 26.81
N PRO A 24 -8.84 1.46 26.37
CA PRO A 24 -7.63 0.76 26.77
C PRO A 24 -6.44 1.62 26.40
N VAL A 25 -5.49 1.83 27.33
CA VAL A 25 -4.21 2.49 27.02
C VAL A 25 -3.67 1.81 25.77
N PRO A 26 -3.45 2.56 24.67
CA PRO A 26 -2.88 1.99 23.48
C PRO A 26 -1.57 1.33 23.88
N SER A 27 -1.32 0.09 23.41
CA SER A 27 -0.07 -0.60 23.71
C SER A 27 1.15 0.25 23.37
N GLU A 28 1.01 1.18 22.41
CA GLU A 28 1.99 2.20 22.06
C GLU A 28 1.28 3.45 21.44
N PRO A 29 1.23 4.60 22.12
CA PRO A 29 0.48 5.78 21.67
C PRO A 29 1.30 6.75 20.81
N THR A 30 0.65 7.41 19.84
CA THR A 30 1.17 8.60 19.13
C THR A 30 1.19 9.83 20.05
N THR A 31 1.87 10.92 19.65
CA THR A 31 1.96 12.13 20.49
C THR A 31 0.60 12.73 20.83
N ASP A 32 -0.32 12.81 19.88
CA ASP A 32 -1.69 13.27 20.09
C ASP A 32 -2.41 12.41 21.13
N GLN A 33 -2.37 11.09 20.99
CA GLN A 33 -2.95 10.15 21.95
C GLN A 33 -2.29 10.28 23.33
N LEU A 34 -0.96 10.47 23.37
CA LEU A 34 -0.21 10.62 24.60
C LEU A 34 -0.61 11.92 25.31
N LEU A 35 -0.62 13.06 24.62
CA LEU A 35 -1.01 14.35 25.20
C LEU A 35 -2.48 14.34 25.63
N GLN A 36 -3.38 13.76 24.82
CA GLN A 36 -4.79 13.62 25.14
C GLN A 36 -4.99 12.74 26.39
N SER A 37 -4.20 11.68 26.53
CA SER A 37 -4.37 10.71 27.61
C SER A 37 -3.63 11.10 28.89
N THR A 38 -2.57 11.91 28.83
CA THR A 38 -1.69 12.21 29.99
C THR A 38 -1.85 13.62 30.54
N ILE A 39 -2.42 14.53 29.74
CA ILE A 39 -2.68 15.92 30.13
C ILE A 39 -4.18 16.16 30.16
N TYR A 40 -4.89 15.91 29.06
CA TYR A 40 -6.31 16.25 28.96
C TYR A 40 -7.22 15.31 29.76
N ALA A 41 -7.11 14.00 29.58
CA ALA A 41 -7.98 13.05 30.28
C ALA A 41 -7.79 13.08 31.81
N PRO A 42 -6.57 13.03 32.39
CA PRO A 42 -6.37 13.06 33.85
C PRO A 42 -6.92 14.35 34.46
N TRP A 43 -6.72 15.48 33.76
CA TRP A 43 -7.32 16.74 34.14
C TRP A 43 -8.86 16.67 34.15
N GLN A 44 -9.49 16.12 33.11
CA GLN A 44 -10.96 15.96 33.07
C GLN A 44 -11.47 15.07 34.21
N TYR A 45 -10.79 13.95 34.50
CA TYR A 45 -11.15 13.07 35.61
C TYR A 45 -11.12 13.82 36.94
N MET A 46 -10.06 14.59 37.19
CA MET A 46 -9.94 15.34 38.43
C MET A 46 -10.98 16.43 38.55
N GLN A 47 -11.33 17.13 37.47
CA GLN A 47 -12.41 18.11 37.51
C GLN A 47 -13.75 17.48 37.88
N ILE A 48 -14.05 16.29 37.33
CA ILE A 48 -15.27 15.54 37.67
C ILE A 48 -15.23 15.08 39.13
N MET A 49 -14.10 14.51 39.60
CA MET A 49 -13.93 14.07 40.99
C MET A 49 -14.08 15.20 42.01
N LEU A 50 -13.60 16.40 41.68
CA LEU A 50 -13.64 17.57 42.57
C LEU A 50 -15.01 18.28 42.57
N HIS A 51 -15.85 18.06 41.55
CA HIS A 51 -17.16 18.72 41.43
C HIS A 51 -18.36 17.81 41.68
N ASP A 52 -18.20 16.49 41.57
CA ASP A 52 -19.25 15.48 41.74
C ASP A 52 -18.86 14.53 42.89
N GLU A 53 -19.72 14.37 43.90
CA GLU A 53 -19.55 13.46 45.05
C GLU A 53 -19.62 11.95 44.66
N ALA A 54 -19.15 11.60 43.47
CA ALA A 54 -19.27 10.27 42.90
C ALA A 54 -18.02 9.41 43.19
N ASP A 55 -18.09 8.62 44.27
CA ASP A 55 -17.10 7.60 44.70
C ASP A 55 -16.56 6.71 43.56
N SER A 56 -17.34 6.49 42.49
CA SER A 56 -16.97 5.66 41.35
C SER A 56 -15.92 6.27 40.41
N SER A 57 -15.68 7.59 40.51
CA SER A 57 -14.72 8.31 39.66
C SER A 57 -13.27 8.18 40.15
N GLY A 58 -13.06 8.09 41.47
CA GLY A 58 -11.75 7.83 42.08
C GLY A 58 -11.17 6.47 41.69
N GLU A 59 -11.96 5.40 41.81
CA GLU A 59 -11.53 4.04 41.43
C GLU A 59 -11.19 3.93 39.93
N ALA A 60 -11.88 4.69 39.07
CA ALA A 60 -11.60 4.74 37.64
C ALA A 60 -10.28 5.48 37.34
N PHE A 61 -10.03 6.60 38.02
CA PHE A 61 -8.78 7.36 37.90
C PHE A 61 -7.56 6.54 38.37
N ILE A 62 -7.72 5.81 39.47
CA ILE A 62 -6.73 4.89 40.00
C ILE A 62 -6.42 3.78 38.99
N LYS A 63 -7.45 3.13 38.44
CA LYS A 63 -7.27 2.12 37.38
C LYS A 63 -6.55 2.68 36.16
N PHE A 64 -6.81 3.93 35.78
CA PHE A 64 -6.10 4.61 34.71
C PHE A 64 -4.58 4.73 35.02
N LEU A 65 -4.21 5.14 36.24
CA LEU A 65 -2.81 5.22 36.70
C LEU A 65 -2.09 3.86 36.74
N PHE A 66 -2.81 2.76 36.99
CA PHE A 66 -2.25 1.41 36.98
C PHE A 66 -1.90 0.91 35.58
N ILE A 67 -2.71 1.25 34.57
CA ILE A 67 -2.52 0.73 33.21
C ILE A 67 -1.22 1.24 32.59
N SER A 68 -0.79 2.46 32.93
CA SER A 68 0.42 3.08 32.37
C SER A 68 1.74 2.46 32.84
N CYS A 69 1.70 1.68 33.92
CA CYS A 69 2.90 1.16 34.57
C CYS A 69 3.39 -0.21 34.05
N GLY A 70 2.52 -0.99 33.40
CA GLY A 70 2.90 -2.28 32.81
C GLY A 70 3.45 -3.34 33.80
N GLY A 71 3.38 -3.11 35.12
CA GLY A 71 3.91 -3.99 36.16
C GLY A 71 3.86 -3.38 37.57
N PRO A 72 4.26 -4.12 38.62
CA PRO A 72 4.07 -3.74 40.03
C PRO A 72 5.08 -2.71 40.59
N THR A 73 6.09 -2.29 39.82
CA THR A 73 7.05 -1.23 40.23
C THR A 73 7.53 -0.43 39.03
N CYS A 74 7.23 0.87 39.01
CA CYS A 74 7.71 1.81 37.99
C CYS A 74 8.76 2.75 38.57
N TYR A 75 10.04 2.49 38.30
CA TYR A 75 11.06 3.50 38.56
C TYR A 75 11.04 4.56 37.45
N LEU A 76 10.86 5.81 37.82
CA LEU A 76 10.67 6.92 36.88
C LEU A 76 11.62 8.07 37.19
N ASN A 77 12.31 8.57 36.16
CA ASN A 77 13.13 9.76 36.25
C ASN A 77 12.50 10.89 35.40
N CYS A 78 11.90 11.86 36.07
CA CYS A 78 11.28 13.05 35.44
C CYS A 78 12.08 14.34 35.67
N THR A 79 13.38 14.23 35.93
CA THR A 79 14.23 15.41 36.23
C THR A 79 14.97 15.96 35.02
N ASP A 80 15.00 15.22 33.90
CA ASP A 80 15.71 15.61 32.69
C ASP A 80 14.85 15.33 31.45
N ALA A 81 14.71 16.33 30.58
CA ALA A 81 14.05 16.22 29.28
C ALA A 81 14.56 15.02 28.46
N SER A 82 15.85 14.66 28.59
CA SER A 82 16.42 13.53 27.85
C SER A 82 15.78 12.19 28.23
N THR A 83 15.43 12.00 29.50
CA THR A 83 14.76 10.80 29.99
C THR A 83 13.26 10.87 29.80
N ILE A 84 12.67 12.06 29.95
CA ILE A 84 11.22 12.27 29.75
C ILE A 84 10.83 11.95 28.30
N PHE A 85 11.54 12.50 27.30
CA PHE A 85 11.18 12.35 25.87
C PHE A 85 11.90 11.21 25.16
N GLY A 86 12.78 10.48 25.85
CA GLY A 86 13.51 9.34 25.28
C GLY A 86 12.64 8.09 25.07
N ASP A 87 11.59 7.91 25.87
CA ASP A 87 10.65 6.79 25.77
C ASP A 87 9.21 7.26 26.05
N TRP A 88 8.22 6.73 25.32
CA TRP A 88 6.82 7.12 25.53
C TRP A 88 6.31 6.74 26.90
N ARG A 89 6.81 5.65 27.51
CA ARG A 89 6.38 5.26 28.86
C ARG A 89 6.86 6.28 29.89
N ALA A 90 8.10 6.75 29.72
CA ALA A 90 8.64 7.81 30.55
C ALA A 90 7.85 9.11 30.35
N THR A 91 7.58 9.49 29.10
CA THR A 91 6.76 10.66 28.77
C THR A 91 5.37 10.54 29.39
N TRP A 92 4.71 9.40 29.21
CA TRP A 92 3.36 9.16 29.72
C TRP A 92 3.29 9.32 31.23
N ASN A 93 4.17 8.61 31.95
CA ASN A 93 4.14 8.61 33.41
C ASN A 93 4.54 9.99 33.97
N CYS A 94 5.58 10.63 33.43
CA CYS A 94 6.01 11.95 33.89
C CYS A 94 4.95 13.04 33.66
N LEU A 95 4.31 13.06 32.49
CA LEU A 95 3.25 14.02 32.19
C LEU A 95 1.99 13.78 33.01
N THR A 96 1.64 12.52 33.26
CA THR A 96 0.50 12.18 34.12
C THR A 96 0.73 12.67 35.56
N LEU A 97 1.91 12.39 36.13
CA LEU A 97 2.28 12.86 37.47
C LEU A 97 2.34 14.40 37.54
N ALA A 98 2.83 15.06 36.49
CA ALA A 98 2.86 16.52 36.41
C ALA A 98 1.46 17.12 36.43
N THR A 99 0.53 16.56 35.66
CA THR A 99 -0.88 16.98 35.64
C THR A 99 -1.56 16.80 37.00
N VAL A 100 -1.30 15.67 37.69
CA VAL A 100 -1.78 15.42 39.06
C VAL A 100 -1.24 16.47 40.03
N SER A 101 0.07 16.73 39.98
CA SER A 101 0.74 17.70 40.86
C SER A 101 0.17 19.10 40.73
N GLN A 102 -0.09 19.56 39.49
CA GLN A 102 -0.71 20.88 39.28
C GLN A 102 -2.14 20.95 39.78
N THR A 103 -2.93 19.90 39.53
CA THR A 103 -4.32 19.89 39.97
C THR A 103 -4.41 19.94 41.49
N ARG A 104 -3.56 19.19 42.19
CA ARG A 104 -3.42 19.24 43.65
C ARG A 104 -3.17 20.66 44.18
N ARG A 105 -2.28 21.43 43.54
CA ARG A 105 -1.92 22.80 43.99
C ARG A 105 -3.11 23.76 43.92
N ASN A 106 -4.06 23.51 43.02
CA ASN A 106 -5.22 24.36 42.80
C ASN A 106 -6.44 23.97 43.64
N VAL A 107 -6.37 22.89 44.42
CA VAL A 107 -7.46 22.45 45.32
C VAL A 107 -7.48 23.29 46.59
N SER A 108 -8.60 23.99 46.83
CA SER A 108 -8.79 24.80 48.04
C SER A 108 -9.64 24.12 49.13
N ASP A 109 -10.61 23.27 48.75
CA ASP A 109 -11.56 22.64 49.69
C ASP A 109 -10.88 21.58 50.59
N SER A 110 -11.39 21.43 51.80
CA SER A 110 -10.96 20.43 52.78
C SER A 110 -11.34 18.99 52.40
N ALA A 111 -12.50 18.76 51.80
CA ALA A 111 -12.93 17.43 51.37
C ALA A 111 -12.06 16.92 50.20
N ASP A 112 -11.83 17.78 49.22
CA ASP A 112 -10.95 17.52 48.08
C ASP A 112 -9.49 17.24 48.49
N LYS A 113 -9.01 17.87 49.57
CA LYS A 113 -7.67 17.60 50.13
C LYS A 113 -7.54 16.20 50.70
N GLU A 114 -8.60 15.63 51.27
CA GLU A 114 -8.60 14.26 51.78
C GLU A 114 -8.59 13.25 50.62
N LEU A 115 -9.38 13.51 49.57
CA LEU A 115 -9.35 12.71 48.34
C LEU A 115 -7.96 12.73 47.68
N MET A 116 -7.34 13.91 47.56
CA MET A 116 -5.98 14.04 47.01
C MET A 116 -4.92 13.32 47.86
N ALA A 117 -5.09 13.26 49.18
CA ALA A 117 -4.17 12.51 50.05
C ALA A 117 -4.26 10.99 49.82
N SER A 118 -5.45 10.45 49.52
CA SER A 118 -5.64 9.05 49.13
C SER A 118 -4.93 8.73 47.80
N ILE A 119 -5.08 9.62 46.81
CA ILE A 119 -4.41 9.49 45.50
C ILE A 119 -2.88 9.56 45.66
N ASP A 120 -2.37 10.42 46.54
CA ASP A 120 -0.93 10.52 46.82
C ASP A 120 -0.33 9.23 47.37
N GLU A 121 -1.03 8.55 48.29
CA GLU A 121 -0.58 7.29 48.90
C GLU A 121 -0.46 6.21 47.82
N GLU A 122 -1.44 6.12 46.93
CA GLU A 122 -1.43 5.15 45.84
C GLU A 122 -0.36 5.45 44.78
N ILE A 123 -0.12 6.72 44.46
CA ILE A 123 0.99 7.13 43.59
C ILE A 123 2.33 6.76 44.22
N TYR A 124 2.48 6.95 45.53
CA TYR A 124 3.70 6.58 46.24
C TYR A 124 3.93 5.05 46.20
N ASP A 125 2.88 4.26 46.40
CA ASP A 125 2.96 2.80 46.34
C ASP A 125 3.30 2.30 44.92
N LEU A 126 2.81 2.97 43.88
CA LEU A 126 3.01 2.56 42.47
C LEU A 126 4.33 3.03 41.86
N TYR A 127 4.67 4.31 42.07
CA TYR A 127 5.78 5.00 41.42
C TYR A 127 6.96 5.25 42.37
N GLY A 128 6.77 5.11 43.69
CA GLY A 128 7.76 5.52 44.69
C GLY A 128 7.98 7.03 44.74
N VAL A 129 7.05 7.82 44.18
CA VAL A 129 7.17 9.27 44.04
C VAL A 129 6.35 9.96 45.12
N ASN A 130 6.99 10.86 45.87
CA ASN A 130 6.29 11.71 46.82
C ASN A 130 5.75 12.96 46.12
N MET A 131 4.43 13.02 45.95
CA MET A 131 3.72 14.10 45.26
C MET A 131 3.81 15.46 45.95
N THR A 132 4.14 15.52 47.26
CA THR A 132 4.37 16.80 47.95
C THR A 132 5.68 17.48 47.53
N SER A 133 6.66 16.68 47.11
CA SER A 133 7.98 17.14 46.66
C SER A 133 8.17 17.07 45.15
N PHE A 134 7.22 16.48 44.42
CA PHE A 134 7.32 16.32 42.98
C PHE A 134 7.10 17.66 42.28
N ASP A 135 8.12 18.12 41.56
CA ASP A 135 8.06 19.35 40.79
C ASP A 135 7.39 19.13 39.43
N GLY A 136 6.05 19.09 39.45
CA GLY A 136 5.27 18.99 38.23
C GLY A 136 5.34 20.24 37.36
N THR A 137 5.83 21.39 37.85
CA THR A 137 5.93 22.61 37.02
C THR A 137 7.10 22.46 36.06
N SER A 138 8.26 22.04 36.56
CA SER A 138 9.45 21.80 35.74
C SER A 138 9.19 20.81 34.60
N VAL A 139 8.42 19.74 34.84
CA VAL A 139 8.08 18.76 33.79
C VAL A 139 7.19 19.37 32.68
N LEU A 140 6.25 20.24 33.04
CA LEU A 140 5.40 20.92 32.05
C LEU A 140 6.12 22.06 31.34
N GLU A 141 7.09 22.71 31.99
CA GLU A 141 8.04 23.64 31.39
C GLU A 141 8.87 22.94 30.31
N ASP A 142 9.49 21.79 30.62
CA ASP A 142 10.24 20.98 29.65
C ASP A 142 9.37 20.55 28.46
N LEU A 143 8.11 20.18 28.71
CA LEU A 143 7.14 19.87 27.65
C LEU A 143 6.85 21.09 26.78
N TYR A 144 6.59 22.25 27.39
CA TYR A 144 6.27 23.48 26.67
C TYR A 144 7.46 23.93 25.81
N ASP A 145 8.68 23.90 26.35
CA ASP A 145 9.89 24.29 25.63
C ASP A 145 10.16 23.36 24.45
N CYS A 146 10.05 22.04 24.65
CA CYS A 146 10.18 21.06 23.59
C CYS A 146 9.07 21.20 22.52
N ALA A 147 7.82 21.45 22.93
CA ALA A 147 6.71 21.69 22.01
C ALA A 147 6.93 22.98 21.19
N GLN A 148 7.41 24.05 21.83
CA GLN A 148 7.69 25.32 21.18
C GLN A 148 8.85 25.19 20.17
N ALA A 149 9.91 24.47 20.54
CA ALA A 149 11.02 24.16 19.64
C ALA A 149 10.55 23.32 18.42
N SER A 150 9.65 22.36 18.64
CA SER A 150 9.04 21.55 17.58
C SER A 150 8.19 22.41 16.63
N CYS A 151 7.38 23.34 17.16
CA CYS A 151 6.56 24.23 16.34
C CYS A 151 7.39 25.20 15.47
N ARG A 152 8.38 25.89 16.07
CA ARG A 152 9.15 26.95 15.40
C ARG A 152 9.92 26.46 14.17
N ASN A 153 10.34 25.20 14.18
CA ASN A 153 11.24 24.65 13.15
C ASN A 153 10.51 23.78 12.11
N GLU A 154 9.27 23.34 12.35
CA GLU A 154 8.58 22.35 11.51
C GLU A 154 7.28 22.84 10.86
N GLY A 155 6.80 24.08 11.08
CA GLY A 155 5.71 24.60 10.24
C GLY A 155 5.08 25.94 10.63
N ASP A 156 4.52 26.61 9.62
CA ASP A 156 3.82 27.90 9.72
C ASP A 156 2.45 27.84 10.43
N SER A 157 1.92 26.64 10.71
CA SER A 157 0.58 26.43 11.29
C SER A 157 0.59 25.88 12.72
N CYS A 158 1.75 25.83 13.38
CA CYS A 158 1.88 25.35 14.75
C CYS A 158 1.88 26.55 15.70
N ASP A 159 0.70 26.95 16.17
CA ASP A 159 0.55 28.03 17.15
C ASP A 159 0.16 27.43 18.50
N LEU A 160 1.12 27.42 19.43
CA LEU A 160 0.83 27.16 20.83
C LEU A 160 0.13 28.42 21.33
N ALA A 161 -1.19 28.39 21.51
CA ALA A 161 -2.05 29.55 21.81
C ALA A 161 -1.62 30.46 22.98
N PHE A 162 -0.54 30.12 23.70
CA PHE A 162 0.02 30.84 24.83
C PHE A 162 1.51 31.14 24.58
N PRO A 163 1.99 32.36 24.87
CA PRO A 163 3.38 32.76 24.67
C PRO A 163 4.34 32.23 25.76
N SER A 164 3.83 31.77 26.90
CA SER A 164 4.59 31.09 27.95
C SER A 164 3.74 30.05 28.69
N ILE A 165 4.39 29.07 29.32
CA ILE A 165 3.73 28.11 30.21
C ILE A 165 3.16 28.78 31.46
N GLN A 166 3.81 29.84 31.97
CA GLN A 166 3.32 30.58 33.15
C GLN A 166 1.95 31.21 32.87
N GLU A 167 1.78 31.84 31.70
CA GLU A 167 0.47 32.35 31.26
C GLU A 167 -0.55 31.23 31.05
N ALA A 168 -0.13 30.07 30.55
CA ALA A 168 -1.01 28.90 30.38
C ALA A 168 -1.45 28.27 31.72
N LEU A 169 -0.60 28.36 32.76
CA LEU A 169 -0.92 27.90 34.11
C LEU A 169 -1.77 28.92 34.88
N GLU A 170 -1.59 30.22 34.62
CA GLU A 170 -2.30 31.34 35.27
C GLU A 170 -3.68 31.62 34.65
N ASP A 171 -3.83 31.54 33.32
CA ASP A 171 -5.10 31.76 32.60
C ASP A 171 -6.00 30.53 32.69
N SER A 172 -6.24 30.06 33.92
CA SER A 172 -6.89 28.80 34.26
C SER A 172 -6.31 27.63 33.48
N PHE A 173 -5.58 26.75 34.18
CA PHE A 173 -5.13 25.42 33.72
C PHE A 173 -6.17 24.57 32.93
N PHE A 174 -7.41 25.04 32.78
CA PHE A 174 -8.52 24.57 31.96
C PHE A 174 -8.29 24.53 30.44
N SER A 175 -7.61 25.51 29.82
CA SER A 175 -7.60 25.64 28.35
C SER A 175 -6.38 24.99 27.68
N TRP A 176 -5.22 25.04 28.35
CA TRP A 176 -3.97 24.50 27.81
C TRP A 176 -3.96 22.98 27.55
N PRO A 177 -4.50 22.11 28.44
CA PRO A 177 -4.65 20.68 28.16
C PRO A 177 -5.48 20.40 26.89
N LEU A 178 -6.53 21.18 26.67
CA LEU A 178 -7.37 21.08 25.48
C LEU A 178 -6.59 21.49 24.22
N TYR A 179 -5.77 22.54 24.30
CA TYR A 179 -4.91 22.99 23.20
C TYR A 179 -3.84 21.94 22.85
N MET A 180 -3.10 21.45 23.85
CA MET A 180 -2.07 20.44 23.65
C MET A 180 -2.64 19.12 23.14
N GLY A 181 -3.78 18.67 23.68
CA GLY A 181 -4.42 17.41 23.28
C GLY A 181 -5.00 17.43 21.86
N ASN A 182 -5.62 18.54 21.44
CA ASN A 182 -6.38 18.57 20.17
C ASN A 182 -5.68 19.30 19.02
N TYR A 183 -4.85 20.30 19.32
CA TYR A 183 -4.33 21.22 18.30
C TYR A 183 -2.82 21.12 18.10
N PHE A 184 -2.06 20.53 19.03
CA PHE A 184 -0.60 20.44 18.91
C PHE A 184 -0.14 19.70 17.65
N CYS A 185 -0.86 18.65 17.24
CA CYS A 185 -0.55 17.89 16.02
C CYS A 185 -1.23 18.46 14.76
N LEU A 186 -2.00 19.55 14.88
CA LEU A 186 -2.65 20.17 13.74
C LEU A 186 -1.60 20.70 12.76
N GLY A 187 -1.84 20.46 11.47
CA GLY A 187 -0.93 20.83 10.39
C GLY A 187 0.38 20.04 10.35
N ALA A 188 0.54 18.97 11.14
CA ALA A 188 1.62 18.00 10.89
C ALA A 188 1.37 17.32 9.54
N ARG A 189 2.32 17.44 8.60
CA ARG A 189 2.16 16.95 7.22
C ARG A 189 3.07 15.76 6.95
N ALA A 190 2.59 14.89 6.07
CA ALA A 190 3.32 13.75 5.55
C ALA A 190 4.13 14.20 4.34
N GLU A 191 5.39 13.78 4.26
CA GLU A 191 6.19 13.91 3.06
C GLU A 191 6.37 12.54 2.42
N ALA A 192 5.89 12.42 1.19
CA ALA A 192 6.03 11.19 0.43
C ALA A 192 7.43 11.11 -0.17
N ASN A 193 8.09 9.96 -0.02
CA ASN A 193 9.36 9.70 -0.67
C ASN A 193 9.17 9.74 -2.19
N PRO A 194 9.91 10.59 -2.92
CA PRO A 194 9.77 10.69 -4.37
C PRO A 194 10.10 9.38 -5.10
N ASP A 195 10.97 8.52 -4.58
CA ASP A 195 11.29 7.23 -5.22
C ASP A 195 10.24 6.14 -4.98
N ILE A 196 9.29 6.37 -4.08
CA ILE A 196 8.13 5.48 -3.84
C ILE A 196 6.89 6.07 -4.50
N ALA A 197 6.56 7.32 -4.19
CA ALA A 197 5.28 7.94 -4.55
C ALA A 197 5.42 9.12 -5.54
N GLY A 198 6.58 9.25 -6.18
CA GLY A 198 6.84 10.36 -7.08
C GLY A 198 6.30 10.18 -8.51
N PRO A 199 6.33 11.26 -9.31
CA PRO A 199 5.68 11.33 -10.60
C PRO A 199 6.26 10.34 -11.61
N GLY A 200 7.58 10.09 -11.60
CA GLY A 200 8.19 9.13 -12.51
C GLY A 200 7.75 7.68 -12.26
N ILE A 201 7.63 7.26 -10.99
CA ILE A 201 7.12 5.93 -10.64
C ILE A 201 5.67 5.79 -11.08
N TYR A 202 4.84 6.80 -10.80
CA TYR A 202 3.45 6.84 -11.23
C TYR A 202 3.32 6.72 -12.76
N VAL A 203 4.07 7.52 -13.52
CA VAL A 203 4.03 7.48 -14.99
C VAL A 203 4.54 6.14 -15.51
N ALA A 204 5.58 5.57 -14.90
CA ALA A 204 6.08 4.24 -15.26
C ALA A 204 4.99 3.17 -15.09
N LEU A 205 4.27 3.18 -13.98
CA LEU A 205 3.17 2.24 -13.72
C LEU A 205 1.96 2.48 -14.62
N MET A 206 1.59 3.74 -14.87
CA MET A 206 0.52 4.06 -15.82
C MET A 206 0.85 3.57 -17.23
N SER A 207 2.08 3.79 -17.69
CA SER A 207 2.54 3.30 -18.99
C SER A 207 2.56 1.76 -19.04
N GLN A 208 2.98 1.08 -17.98
CA GLN A 208 2.89 -0.37 -17.85
C GLN A 208 1.45 -0.88 -18.02
N ASN A 209 0.49 -0.28 -17.30
CA ASN A 209 -0.92 -0.66 -17.39
C ASN A 209 -1.48 -0.38 -18.80
N ALA A 210 -1.17 0.77 -19.39
CA ALA A 210 -1.61 1.15 -20.73
C ALA A 210 -1.07 0.20 -21.81
N ILE A 211 0.22 -0.17 -21.73
CA ILE A 211 0.83 -1.12 -22.65
C ILE A 211 0.21 -2.52 -22.52
N ALA A 212 -0.01 -2.99 -21.28
CA ALA A 212 -0.65 -4.29 -21.04
C ALA A 212 -2.10 -4.31 -21.56
N PHE A 213 -2.85 -3.23 -21.32
CA PHE A 213 -4.21 -3.04 -21.87
C PHE A 213 -4.21 -3.10 -23.40
N TYR A 214 -3.31 -2.34 -24.03
CA TYR A 214 -3.16 -2.29 -25.47
C TYR A 214 -2.86 -3.68 -26.06
N ALA A 215 -1.85 -4.38 -25.52
CA ALA A 215 -1.46 -5.71 -25.98
C ALA A 215 -2.59 -6.74 -25.80
N CYS A 216 -3.33 -6.65 -24.69
CA CYS A 216 -4.48 -7.50 -24.40
C CYS A 216 -5.62 -7.27 -25.39
N LEU A 217 -6.02 -6.02 -25.59
CA LEU A 217 -7.11 -5.65 -26.50
C LEU A 217 -6.84 -6.14 -27.93
N VAL A 218 -5.65 -5.85 -28.47
CA VAL A 218 -5.28 -6.27 -29.83
C VAL A 218 -5.27 -7.80 -29.94
N SER A 219 -4.68 -8.49 -28.96
CA SER A 219 -4.57 -9.95 -28.97
C SER A 219 -5.93 -10.64 -28.84
N LEU A 220 -6.83 -10.11 -28.02
CA LEU A 220 -8.20 -10.60 -27.90
C LEU A 220 -8.97 -10.42 -29.22
N CYS A 221 -8.90 -9.25 -29.85
CA CYS A 221 -9.56 -9.00 -31.13
C CYS A 221 -9.10 -9.98 -32.22
N ILE A 222 -7.80 -10.25 -32.30
CA ILE A 222 -7.24 -11.16 -33.32
C ILE A 222 -7.56 -12.63 -32.99
N CYS A 223 -7.33 -13.06 -31.75
CA CYS A 223 -7.46 -14.45 -31.35
C CYS A 223 -8.91 -14.92 -31.20
N SER A 224 -9.87 -14.01 -30.98
CA SER A 224 -11.29 -14.32 -30.89
C SER A 224 -12.01 -14.39 -32.26
N ARG A 225 -11.29 -14.14 -33.38
CA ARG A 225 -11.84 -14.10 -34.74
C ARG A 225 -12.73 -15.29 -35.08
N ALA A 226 -12.30 -16.51 -34.76
CA ALA A 226 -13.06 -17.72 -35.08
C ALA A 226 -14.42 -17.82 -34.35
N ILE A 227 -14.56 -17.15 -33.21
CA ILE A 227 -15.80 -17.11 -32.42
C ILE A 227 -16.65 -15.92 -32.86
N ILE A 228 -16.03 -14.76 -33.07
CA ILE A 228 -16.70 -13.60 -33.66
C ILE A 228 -17.33 -13.99 -34.99
N ALA A 229 -16.59 -14.63 -35.90
CA ALA A 229 -17.09 -15.08 -37.20
C ALA A 229 -18.30 -16.05 -37.10
N ARG A 230 -18.42 -16.83 -36.03
CA ARG A 230 -19.58 -17.71 -35.78
C ARG A 230 -20.77 -16.95 -35.23
N LEU A 231 -20.55 -15.97 -34.35
CA LEU A 231 -21.59 -15.16 -33.73
C LEU A 231 -22.11 -14.06 -34.66
N THR A 232 -21.24 -13.51 -35.50
CA THR A 232 -21.53 -12.42 -36.44
C THR A 232 -21.63 -12.93 -37.87
N SER A 233 -22.27 -14.09 -38.10
CA SER A 233 -22.50 -14.61 -39.46
C SER A 233 -23.19 -13.59 -40.38
N SER A 234 -23.87 -12.60 -39.79
CA SER A 234 -24.48 -11.44 -40.44
C SER A 234 -23.51 -10.32 -40.88
N TYR A 235 -22.24 -10.32 -40.45
CA TYR A 235 -21.26 -9.24 -40.71
C TYR A 235 -19.93 -9.75 -41.32
N PRO A 236 -19.94 -10.26 -42.57
CA PRO A 236 -18.75 -10.85 -43.22
C PRO A 236 -17.61 -9.85 -43.48
N ARG A 237 -17.90 -8.54 -43.46
CA ARG A 237 -16.87 -7.48 -43.60
C ARG A 237 -15.92 -7.41 -42.40
N LEU A 238 -16.42 -7.70 -41.19
CA LEU A 238 -15.61 -7.66 -39.96
C LEU A 238 -14.62 -8.83 -39.92
N ASP A 239 -15.06 -10.05 -40.25
CA ASP A 239 -14.17 -11.23 -40.32
C ASP A 239 -13.08 -11.07 -41.40
N LYS A 240 -13.43 -10.56 -42.59
CA LYS A 240 -12.43 -10.26 -43.63
C LYS A 240 -11.40 -9.22 -43.16
N SER A 241 -11.82 -8.22 -42.39
CA SER A 241 -10.92 -7.18 -41.87
C SER A 241 -9.99 -7.72 -40.78
N LEU A 242 -10.52 -8.54 -39.85
CA LEU A 242 -9.73 -9.21 -38.82
C LEU A 242 -8.74 -10.22 -39.42
N LEU A 243 -9.14 -10.96 -40.46
CA LEU A 243 -8.25 -11.88 -41.17
C LEU A 243 -7.11 -11.14 -41.89
N ARG A 244 -7.40 -9.98 -42.49
CA ARG A 244 -6.36 -9.12 -43.06
C ARG A 244 -5.42 -8.63 -41.96
N LEU A 245 -5.97 -8.15 -40.84
CA LEU A 245 -5.20 -7.66 -39.69
C LEU A 245 -4.28 -8.76 -39.12
N GLU A 246 -4.78 -9.98 -38.94
CA GLU A 246 -4.03 -11.14 -38.47
C GLU A 246 -2.78 -11.42 -39.33
N LYS A 247 -2.88 -11.22 -40.65
CA LYS A 247 -1.79 -11.43 -41.62
C LYS A 247 -0.86 -10.23 -41.78
N THR A 248 -1.17 -9.08 -41.17
CA THR A 248 -0.30 -7.90 -41.28
C THR A 248 0.92 -7.99 -40.38
N ASN A 249 1.97 -7.22 -40.72
CA ASN A 249 3.12 -7.02 -39.86
C ASN A 249 2.73 -6.44 -38.49
N PHE A 250 1.61 -5.70 -38.39
CA PHE A 250 1.10 -5.13 -37.15
C PHE A 250 0.75 -6.20 -36.11
N SER A 251 0.05 -7.26 -36.51
CA SER A 251 -0.30 -8.39 -35.64
C SER A 251 0.96 -9.05 -35.07
N HIS A 252 1.86 -9.46 -35.95
CA HIS A 252 3.11 -10.13 -35.56
C HIS A 252 4.05 -9.22 -34.75
N ALA A 253 4.15 -7.93 -35.07
CA ALA A 253 4.91 -6.95 -34.30
C ALA A 253 4.35 -6.80 -32.88
N THR A 254 3.02 -6.78 -32.73
CA THR A 254 2.36 -6.66 -31.42
C THR A 254 2.57 -7.90 -30.56
N PHE A 255 2.52 -9.10 -31.15
CA PHE A 255 2.79 -10.34 -30.40
C PHE A 255 4.24 -10.44 -29.95
N SER A 256 5.19 -10.07 -30.81
CA SER A 256 6.60 -9.97 -30.43
C SER A 256 6.84 -8.91 -29.35
N PHE A 257 6.19 -7.76 -29.47
CA PHE A 257 6.27 -6.69 -28.48
C PHE A 257 5.73 -7.12 -27.12
N ALA A 258 4.64 -7.88 -27.07
CA ALA A 258 4.12 -8.41 -25.81
C ALA A 258 5.13 -9.31 -25.09
N ALA A 259 5.95 -10.08 -25.83
CA ALA A 259 7.03 -10.88 -25.26
C ALA A 259 8.15 -10.01 -24.67
N ASP A 260 8.68 -9.06 -25.45
CA ASP A 260 9.72 -8.13 -25.00
C ASP A 260 9.24 -7.27 -23.82
N PHE A 261 7.96 -6.85 -23.85
CA PHE A 261 7.33 -6.09 -22.77
C PHE A 261 7.20 -6.93 -21.49
N SER A 262 6.78 -8.20 -21.59
CA SER A 262 6.65 -9.09 -20.43
C SER A 262 7.96 -9.24 -19.66
N GLU A 263 9.08 -9.29 -20.38
CA GLU A 263 10.41 -9.40 -19.80
C GLU A 263 10.80 -8.11 -19.09
N ALA A 264 10.71 -6.97 -19.78
CA ALA A 264 11.04 -5.66 -19.21
C ALA A 264 10.17 -5.33 -17.98
N GLN A 265 8.87 -5.61 -18.07
CA GLN A 265 7.92 -5.43 -16.97
C GLN A 265 8.29 -6.29 -15.75
N SER A 266 8.65 -7.56 -15.96
CA SER A 266 8.99 -8.43 -14.85
C SER A 266 10.26 -7.95 -14.14
N PHE A 267 11.29 -7.52 -14.87
CA PHE A 267 12.49 -6.93 -14.26
C PHE A 267 12.20 -5.62 -13.53
N PHE A 268 11.34 -4.78 -14.08
CA PHE A 268 10.90 -3.55 -13.43
C PHE A 268 10.23 -3.84 -12.07
N VAL A 269 9.28 -4.78 -12.04
CA VAL A 269 8.59 -5.18 -10.80
C VAL A 269 9.53 -5.86 -9.81
N ILE A 270 10.44 -6.73 -10.27
CA ILE A 270 11.48 -7.33 -9.42
C ILE A 270 12.32 -6.23 -8.75
N THR A 271 12.72 -5.21 -9.51
CA THR A 271 13.55 -4.11 -9.01
C THR A 271 12.83 -3.32 -7.92
N ILE A 272 11.56 -2.95 -8.16
CA ILE A 272 10.73 -2.27 -7.16
C ILE A 272 10.55 -3.12 -5.91
N ALA A 273 10.20 -4.40 -6.08
CA ALA A 273 9.97 -5.29 -4.95
C ALA A 273 11.24 -5.48 -4.09
N ILE A 274 12.41 -5.62 -4.72
CA ILE A 274 13.70 -5.69 -4.00
C ILE A 274 13.98 -4.38 -3.26
N ALA A 275 13.73 -3.23 -3.89
CA ALA A 275 13.94 -1.93 -3.26
C ALA A 275 13.05 -1.75 -2.02
N ILE A 276 11.77 -2.17 -2.09
CA ILE A 276 10.84 -2.12 -0.96
C ILE A 276 11.27 -3.07 0.16
N ILE A 277 11.60 -4.32 -0.17
CA ILE A 277 12.08 -5.33 0.81
C ILE A 277 13.36 -4.86 1.50
N TYR A 278 14.27 -4.25 0.74
CA TYR A 278 15.50 -3.69 1.27
C TYR A 278 15.22 -2.48 2.18
N GLY A 279 14.37 -1.55 1.74
CA GLY A 279 14.04 -0.32 2.45
C GLY A 279 13.31 -0.51 3.77
N ASP A 280 12.53 -1.59 3.93
CA ASP A 280 11.83 -1.90 5.19
C ASP A 280 12.78 -2.06 6.40
N ASN A 281 14.01 -2.51 6.15
CA ASN A 281 15.02 -2.74 7.18
C ASN A 281 16.02 -1.58 7.33
N GLN A 282 15.82 -0.47 6.62
CA GLN A 282 16.72 0.68 6.67
C GLN A 282 16.20 1.76 7.61
N ASP A 283 17.09 2.72 7.91
CA ASP A 283 16.78 3.89 8.72
C ASP A 283 15.73 4.79 8.03
N ALA A 284 15.09 5.66 8.81
CA ALA A 284 13.99 6.52 8.34
C ALA A 284 14.38 7.41 7.15
N SER A 285 15.62 7.93 7.14
CA SER A 285 16.16 8.75 6.05
C SER A 285 16.32 8.02 4.72
N PHE A 286 16.62 6.71 4.72
CA PHE A 286 16.66 5.93 3.47
C PHE A 286 15.28 5.92 2.81
N ASN A 287 14.23 5.83 3.64
CA ASN A 287 12.85 5.93 3.21
C ASN A 287 12.37 7.38 3.05
N GLY A 288 13.23 8.39 3.18
CA GLY A 288 12.87 9.81 3.02
C GLY A 288 11.80 10.26 4.01
N ALA A 289 11.76 9.65 5.21
CA ALA A 289 10.75 9.92 6.22
C ALA A 289 11.37 10.63 7.43
N HIS A 290 10.74 11.72 7.85
CA HIS A 290 11.18 12.53 9.00
C HIS A 290 10.19 12.50 10.18
N ASN A 291 9.00 11.95 9.96
CA ASN A 291 7.95 11.82 10.97
C ASN A 291 7.15 10.53 10.75
N TRP A 292 6.40 10.12 11.77
CA TRP A 292 5.52 8.95 11.81
C TRP A 292 4.58 8.91 10.60
N LEU A 293 3.96 10.05 10.30
CA LEU A 293 3.01 10.17 9.21
C LEU A 293 3.66 9.88 7.84
N SER A 294 4.89 10.34 7.62
CA SER A 294 5.67 10.06 6.40
C SER A 294 6.08 8.59 6.30
N VAL A 295 6.47 7.96 7.42
CA VAL A 295 6.76 6.52 7.45
C VAL A 295 5.52 5.71 7.06
N ASN A 296 4.37 6.03 7.65
CA ASN A 296 3.12 5.34 7.37
C ASN A 296 2.67 5.55 5.92
N LEU A 297 2.76 6.79 5.41
CA LEU A 297 2.43 7.11 4.02
C LEU A 297 3.33 6.35 3.03
N ASN A 298 4.65 6.36 3.25
CA ASN A 298 5.60 5.68 2.37
C ASN A 298 5.39 4.16 2.35
N ARG A 299 5.08 3.58 3.51
CA ARG A 299 4.77 2.15 3.64
C ARG A 299 3.44 1.78 2.97
N HIS A 300 2.40 2.61 3.13
CA HIS A 300 1.12 2.43 2.45
C HIS A 300 1.26 2.52 0.92
N ASN A 301 2.06 3.47 0.44
CA ASN A 301 2.38 3.58 -0.98
C ASN A 301 3.16 2.36 -1.48
N ALA A 302 4.18 1.91 -0.74
CA ALA A 302 4.95 0.70 -1.05
C ALA A 302 4.07 -0.56 -1.09
N PHE A 303 3.10 -0.68 -0.18
CA PHE A 303 2.07 -1.72 -0.21
C PHE A 303 1.27 -1.68 -1.50
N SER A 304 0.71 -0.50 -1.83
CA SER A 304 -0.12 -0.32 -3.03
C SER A 304 0.65 -0.66 -4.31
N LEU A 305 1.91 -0.22 -4.42
CA LEU A 305 2.78 -0.56 -5.54
C LEU A 305 2.97 -2.07 -5.70
N SER A 306 3.28 -2.75 -4.60
CA SER A 306 3.50 -4.19 -4.56
C SER A 306 2.23 -4.97 -4.86
N TRP A 307 1.07 -4.43 -4.47
CA TRP A 307 -0.22 -5.07 -4.65
C TRP A 307 -0.76 -5.00 -6.08
N TYR A 308 -0.61 -3.85 -6.75
CA TYR A 308 -1.24 -3.63 -8.06
C TYR A 308 -0.34 -4.04 -9.25
N THR A 309 0.98 -4.09 -9.07
CA THR A 309 1.93 -4.48 -10.12
C THR A 309 1.78 -5.90 -10.69
N PRO A 310 1.32 -6.93 -9.94
CA PRO A 310 1.06 -8.27 -10.47
C PRO A 310 -0.04 -8.36 -11.53
N ILE A 311 -1.02 -7.44 -11.52
CA ILE A 311 -2.17 -7.46 -12.45
C ILE A 311 -1.72 -7.38 -13.91
N PRO A 312 -1.01 -6.32 -14.34
CA PRO A 312 -0.57 -6.23 -15.74
C PRO A 312 0.45 -7.33 -16.13
N ILE A 313 1.19 -7.93 -15.18
CA ILE A 313 2.03 -9.11 -15.46
C ILE A 313 1.15 -10.29 -15.87
N THR A 314 0.10 -10.55 -15.09
CA THR A 314 -0.79 -11.70 -15.34
C THR A 314 -1.56 -11.55 -16.64
N ILE A 315 -2.00 -10.32 -16.97
CA ILE A 315 -2.59 -10.00 -18.28
C ILE A 315 -1.62 -10.33 -19.40
N THR A 316 -0.36 -9.90 -19.28
CA THR A 316 0.65 -10.14 -20.31
C THR A 316 0.94 -11.63 -20.45
N GLN A 317 0.99 -12.41 -19.36
CA GLN A 317 1.11 -13.87 -19.44
C GLN A 317 -0.06 -14.53 -20.16
N VAL A 318 -1.29 -14.06 -19.93
CA VAL A 318 -2.47 -14.53 -20.67
C VAL A 318 -2.32 -14.19 -22.17
N VAL A 319 -1.89 -12.97 -22.49
CA VAL A 319 -1.63 -12.54 -23.88
C VAL A 319 -0.59 -13.45 -24.57
N LEU A 320 0.50 -13.79 -23.90
CA LEU A 320 1.50 -14.72 -24.45
C LEU A 320 0.90 -16.10 -24.73
N GLY A 321 0.03 -16.59 -23.85
CA GLY A 321 -0.71 -17.84 -24.04
C GLY A 321 -1.67 -17.79 -25.23
N LEU A 322 -2.36 -16.66 -25.44
CA LEU A 322 -3.26 -16.46 -26.57
C LEU A 322 -2.52 -16.41 -27.91
N THR A 323 -1.33 -15.81 -27.92
CA THR A 323 -0.51 -15.58 -29.12
C THR A 323 0.47 -16.70 -29.42
N ALA A 324 0.50 -17.76 -28.58
CA ALA A 324 1.45 -18.87 -28.66
C ALA A 324 2.93 -18.44 -28.61
N MET A 325 3.20 -17.28 -28.00
CA MET A 325 4.54 -16.77 -27.68
C MET A 325 4.95 -17.12 -26.24
N ASP A 326 4.22 -18.05 -25.63
CA ASP A 326 4.39 -18.43 -24.25
C ASP A 326 5.67 -19.27 -24.07
N SER A 327 6.66 -18.72 -23.38
CA SER A 327 7.87 -19.45 -22.97
C SER A 327 7.76 -19.96 -21.53
N ILE A 328 8.57 -20.95 -21.15
CA ILE A 328 8.74 -21.31 -19.72
C ILE A 328 9.57 -20.22 -19.03
N TYR A 329 10.54 -19.65 -19.74
CA TYR A 329 11.34 -18.53 -19.25
C TYR A 329 10.48 -17.34 -18.80
N SER A 330 9.55 -16.89 -19.65
CA SER A 330 8.66 -15.78 -19.32
C SER A 330 7.76 -16.08 -18.12
N LEU A 331 7.29 -17.32 -18.00
CA LEU A 331 6.46 -17.75 -16.87
C LEU A 331 7.26 -17.81 -15.56
N VAL A 332 8.49 -18.34 -15.58
CA VAL A 332 9.38 -18.36 -14.41
C VAL A 332 9.71 -16.94 -13.97
N LEU A 333 10.10 -16.08 -14.90
CA LEU A 333 10.43 -14.68 -14.61
C LEU A 333 9.23 -13.92 -14.01
N SER A 334 8.04 -14.10 -14.59
CA SER A 334 6.79 -13.53 -14.06
C SER A 334 6.44 -14.08 -12.68
N THR A 335 6.67 -15.37 -12.44
CA THR A 335 6.46 -16.01 -11.14
C THR A 335 7.39 -15.39 -10.10
N THR A 336 8.67 -15.20 -10.41
CA THR A 336 9.63 -14.53 -9.53
C THR A 336 9.18 -13.11 -9.21
N ALA A 337 8.76 -12.34 -10.22
CA ALA A 337 8.25 -10.98 -10.02
C ALA A 337 7.01 -10.96 -9.10
N MET A 338 6.04 -11.84 -9.34
CA MET A 338 4.83 -11.92 -8.52
C MET A 338 5.11 -12.37 -7.09
N VAL A 339 6.00 -13.34 -6.88
CA VAL A 339 6.38 -13.81 -5.53
C VAL A 339 7.05 -12.68 -4.75
N LEU A 340 7.99 -11.95 -5.37
CA LEU A 340 8.65 -10.82 -4.71
C LEU A 340 7.67 -9.69 -4.40
N ALA A 341 6.75 -9.38 -5.32
CA ALA A 341 5.70 -8.38 -5.09
C ALA A 341 4.76 -8.79 -3.94
N VAL A 342 4.38 -10.07 -3.85
CA VAL A 342 3.60 -10.59 -2.72
C VAL A 342 4.38 -10.46 -1.40
N VAL A 343 5.65 -10.86 -1.37
CA VAL A 343 6.50 -10.73 -0.17
C VAL A 343 6.59 -9.26 0.25
N ALA A 344 6.87 -8.35 -0.68
CA ALA A 344 6.92 -6.92 -0.42
C ALA A 344 5.58 -6.41 0.16
N SER A 345 4.45 -6.82 -0.42
CA SER A 345 3.12 -6.43 0.07
C SER A 345 2.84 -6.92 1.50
N VAL A 346 3.22 -8.16 1.83
CA VAL A 346 3.05 -8.71 3.19
C VAL A 346 3.91 -7.95 4.18
N LEU A 347 5.15 -7.63 3.80
CA LEU A 347 6.06 -6.87 4.64
C LEU A 347 5.55 -5.46 4.92
N THR A 348 4.82 -4.83 3.99
CA THR A 348 4.31 -3.46 4.14
C THR A 348 2.84 -3.38 4.57
N GLN A 349 2.17 -4.51 4.79
CA GLN A 349 0.73 -4.56 5.05
C GLN A 349 0.33 -3.98 6.42
N SER A 350 1.07 -4.33 7.47
CA SER A 350 0.76 -3.87 8.82
C SER A 350 1.30 -2.47 9.05
N GLN A 351 0.57 -1.64 9.78
CA GLN A 351 1.17 -0.42 10.36
C GLN A 351 2.38 -0.85 11.21
N PRO A 352 3.50 -0.11 11.13
CA PRO A 352 4.65 -0.41 11.97
C PRO A 352 4.27 -0.13 13.42
N ASP A 353 4.90 -0.82 14.37
CA ASP A 353 4.77 -0.48 15.78
C ASP A 353 5.33 0.95 16.04
N VAL A 354 4.70 1.71 16.93
CA VAL A 354 5.15 3.07 17.29
C VAL A 354 6.56 3.04 17.86
N SER A 355 6.89 2.01 18.63
CA SER A 355 8.24 1.76 19.14
C SER A 355 9.26 1.55 18.02
N ARG A 356 8.91 0.79 16.98
CA ARG A 356 9.79 0.57 15.81
C ARG A 356 10.09 1.88 15.09
N VAL A 357 9.08 2.73 14.88
CA VAL A 357 9.31 4.01 14.19
C VAL A 357 10.02 5.01 15.09
N ARG A 358 9.77 5.00 16.40
CA ARG A 358 10.58 5.77 17.34
C ARG A 358 12.04 5.36 17.29
N ASP A 359 12.31 4.07 17.31
CA ASP A 359 13.66 3.56 17.15
C ASP A 359 14.30 4.04 15.84
N MET A 360 13.57 3.96 14.72
CA MET A 360 14.04 4.43 13.42
C MET A 360 14.36 5.92 13.43
N LEU A 361 13.49 6.77 13.99
CA LEU A 361 13.67 8.22 14.01
C LEU A 361 14.73 8.67 15.03
N THR A 362 14.82 8.02 16.19
CA THR A 362 15.77 8.36 17.25
C THR A 362 17.19 7.88 16.93
N LYS A 363 17.34 6.73 16.24
CA LYS A 363 18.66 6.20 15.85
C LYS A 363 19.24 6.89 14.62
N ASP A 364 18.39 7.43 13.75
CA ASP A 364 18.84 8.16 12.58
C ASP A 364 19.55 9.47 12.98
N LYS A 365 20.72 9.69 12.41
CA LYS A 365 21.58 10.85 12.70
C LYS A 365 21.25 12.05 11.83
N THR A 366 20.46 11.87 10.78
CA THR A 366 20.06 12.93 9.87
C THR A 366 18.83 13.69 10.35
N ILE A 367 18.07 13.11 11.29
CA ILE A 367 16.92 13.74 11.93
C ILE A 367 17.40 14.84 12.87
N VAL A 368 16.74 16.00 12.79
CA VAL A 368 17.02 17.16 13.64
C VAL A 368 16.68 16.82 15.09
N ARG A 369 17.60 17.16 16.00
CA ARG A 369 17.45 16.94 17.44
C ARG A 369 17.37 18.28 18.14
N PHE A 370 16.46 18.38 19.09
CA PHE A 370 16.22 19.63 19.82
C PHE A 370 16.83 19.53 21.23
N PRO A 371 17.71 20.47 21.61
CA PRO A 371 18.24 20.54 22.98
C PRO A 371 17.12 20.64 24.03
N GLU A 372 16.04 21.36 23.72
CA GLU A 372 14.86 21.54 24.55
C GLU A 372 14.09 20.22 24.77
N CYS A 373 14.22 19.27 23.84
CA CYS A 373 13.67 17.92 23.96
C CYS A 373 14.69 16.91 24.52
N GLY A 374 15.79 17.38 25.14
CA GLY A 374 16.86 16.53 25.66
C GLY A 374 17.66 15.80 24.58
N ASN A 375 17.83 16.44 23.41
CA ASN A 375 18.44 15.87 22.19
C ASN A 375 17.66 14.70 21.56
N ASN A 376 16.36 14.62 21.81
CA ASN A 376 15.45 13.72 21.11
C ASN A 376 14.86 14.40 19.84
N PRO A 377 14.27 13.62 18.91
CA PRO A 377 13.47 14.16 17.81
C PRO A 377 12.30 15.02 18.32
N SER A 378 11.72 15.83 17.43
CA SER A 378 10.55 16.66 17.73
C SER A 378 9.37 15.81 18.23
N LEU A 379 8.54 16.35 19.12
CA LEU A 379 7.30 15.70 19.55
C LEU A 379 6.31 15.57 18.38
N ARG A 380 6.36 16.50 17.42
CA ARG A 380 5.53 16.48 16.21
C ARG A 380 5.95 15.39 15.24
N ALA A 381 7.20 14.91 15.31
CA ALA A 381 7.66 13.77 14.54
C ALA A 381 6.88 12.48 14.88
N PHE A 382 6.21 12.41 16.03
CA PHE A 382 5.40 11.27 16.47
C PHE A 382 3.89 11.54 16.48
N CYS A 383 3.44 12.64 15.89
CA CYS A 383 2.01 12.90 15.71
C CYS A 383 1.36 11.87 14.78
N GLY A 384 0.22 11.35 15.21
CA GLY A 384 -0.66 10.48 14.44
C GLY A 384 -1.59 11.25 13.51
N THR A 385 -2.45 10.52 12.81
CA THR A 385 -3.55 11.13 12.06
C THR A 385 -4.65 11.55 13.04
N ASN A 386 -4.73 12.82 13.40
CA ASN A 386 -5.96 13.37 13.96
C ASN A 386 -7.04 13.14 12.91
N GLY A 387 -8.09 12.38 13.25
CA GLY A 387 -9.08 11.80 12.31
C GLY A 387 -9.85 12.79 11.41
N ASN A 388 -9.52 14.09 11.43
CA ASN A 388 -10.15 15.12 10.60
C ASN A 388 -9.21 15.85 9.63
N ASP A 389 -7.88 15.87 9.82
CA ASP A 389 -6.97 16.75 9.02
C ASP A 389 -5.67 16.10 8.52
N GLY A 390 -5.38 14.84 8.90
CA GLY A 390 -4.41 14.06 8.12
C GLY A 390 -4.97 13.82 6.71
N PRO A 391 -4.15 13.63 5.67
CA PRO A 391 -4.69 13.00 4.47
C PRO A 391 -5.45 11.78 4.96
N SER A 392 -6.71 11.66 4.54
CA SER A 392 -7.45 10.43 4.67
C SER A 392 -6.69 9.40 3.84
N ILE A 393 -5.57 8.92 4.36
CA ILE A 393 -4.97 7.63 4.06
C ILE A 393 -6.09 6.73 4.54
N GLY A 394 -7.08 6.53 3.68
CA GLY A 394 -8.35 5.98 4.08
C GLY A 394 -8.06 4.69 4.85
N GLU A 395 -8.96 4.36 5.76
CA GLU A 395 -9.18 3.00 6.25
C GLU A 395 -9.55 2.06 5.08
N ILE A 396 -8.81 2.09 3.97
CA ILE A 396 -8.49 0.91 3.21
C ILE A 396 -7.43 0.20 4.06
N ASP A 397 -7.85 -0.29 5.23
CA ASP A 397 -7.14 -1.39 5.87
C ASP A 397 -6.94 -2.42 4.77
N PRO A 398 -5.70 -2.69 4.36
CA PRO A 398 -5.46 -3.71 3.35
C PRO A 398 -6.03 -5.00 3.94
N PRO A 399 -7.11 -5.58 3.37
CA PRO A 399 -7.78 -6.69 4.02
C PRO A 399 -6.75 -7.79 4.24
N GLY A 400 -6.75 -8.40 5.43
CA GLY A 400 -5.61 -9.14 5.98
C GLY A 400 -4.97 -10.25 5.10
N LEU A 401 -4.21 -11.14 5.73
CA LEU A 401 -3.65 -12.35 5.11
C LEU A 401 -4.58 -13.15 4.14
N PRO A 402 -5.94 -13.13 4.25
CA PRO A 402 -6.82 -13.75 3.25
C PRO A 402 -6.70 -13.23 1.81
N LEU A 403 -6.01 -12.11 1.54
CA LEU A 403 -5.94 -11.57 0.17
C LEU A 403 -4.76 -12.06 -0.67
N VAL A 404 -3.72 -12.66 -0.09
CA VAL A 404 -2.60 -13.22 -0.90
C VAL A 404 -3.08 -14.40 -1.76
N TRP A 405 -4.14 -15.08 -1.33
CA TRP A 405 -4.72 -16.24 -1.99
C TRP A 405 -5.09 -15.99 -3.47
N PRO A 406 -5.78 -14.89 -3.85
CA PRO A 406 -5.97 -14.52 -5.24
C PRO A 406 -4.71 -14.61 -6.12
N TRP A 407 -3.56 -14.09 -5.66
CA TRP A 407 -2.31 -14.12 -6.41
C TRP A 407 -1.74 -15.53 -6.54
N LEU A 408 -1.75 -16.31 -5.46
CA LEU A 408 -1.30 -17.70 -5.46
C LEU A 408 -2.18 -18.60 -6.35
N VAL A 409 -3.50 -18.40 -6.29
CA VAL A 409 -4.47 -19.10 -7.13
C VAL A 409 -4.23 -18.75 -8.60
N LEU A 410 -4.02 -17.48 -8.92
CA LEU A 410 -3.75 -17.03 -10.29
C LEU A 410 -2.42 -17.59 -10.82
N LEU A 411 -1.36 -17.59 -10.01
CA LEU A 411 -0.08 -18.24 -10.32
C LEU A 411 -0.25 -19.74 -10.58
N GLY A 412 -0.96 -20.43 -9.68
CA GLY A 412 -1.25 -21.86 -9.83
C GLY A 412 -2.04 -22.17 -11.11
N PHE A 413 -3.01 -21.31 -11.45
CA PHE A 413 -3.78 -21.41 -12.69
C PHE A 413 -2.87 -21.26 -13.92
N LEU A 414 -2.03 -20.24 -13.98
CA LEU A 414 -1.08 -20.02 -15.09
C LEU A 414 -0.14 -21.22 -15.29
N TRP A 415 0.44 -21.73 -14.21
CA TRP A 415 1.30 -22.92 -14.24
C TRP A 415 0.55 -24.17 -14.68
N TYR A 416 -0.66 -24.37 -14.18
CA TYR A 416 -1.51 -25.50 -14.56
C TYR A 416 -1.79 -25.54 -16.06
N PHE A 417 -2.20 -24.42 -16.67
CA PHE A 417 -2.43 -24.38 -18.12
C PHE A 417 -1.15 -24.63 -18.92
N LYS A 418 -0.04 -24.03 -18.49
CA LYS A 418 1.25 -24.21 -19.14
C LYS A 418 1.68 -25.67 -19.16
N LEU A 419 1.68 -26.31 -17.99
CA LEU A 419 2.12 -27.69 -17.83
C LEU A 419 1.18 -28.64 -18.57
N ARG A 420 -0.13 -28.43 -18.46
CA ARG A 420 -1.14 -29.24 -19.16
C ARG A 420 -1.02 -29.12 -20.68
N HIS A 421 -0.76 -27.92 -21.21
CA HIS A 421 -0.56 -27.72 -22.64
C HIS A 421 0.66 -28.53 -23.14
N ARG A 422 1.78 -28.46 -22.41
CA ARG A 422 3.00 -29.24 -22.71
C ARG A 422 2.78 -30.74 -22.62
N LEU A 423 2.18 -31.23 -21.53
CA LEU A 423 1.86 -32.64 -21.34
C LEU A 423 0.96 -33.16 -22.48
N ARG A 424 -0.06 -32.39 -22.87
CA ARG A 424 -0.92 -32.73 -24.02
C ARG A 424 -0.20 -32.73 -25.35
N SER A 425 0.75 -31.83 -25.57
CA SER A 425 1.55 -31.85 -26.81
C SER A 425 2.41 -33.11 -26.90
N MET A 426 3.03 -33.53 -25.80
CA MET A 426 3.82 -34.77 -25.74
C MET A 426 2.94 -36.01 -25.85
N ALA A 427 1.83 -36.05 -25.11
CA ALA A 427 0.89 -37.16 -25.15
C ALA A 427 0.22 -37.30 -26.53
N ARG A 428 -0.09 -36.20 -27.24
CA ARG A 428 -0.64 -36.26 -28.61
C ARG A 428 0.32 -36.90 -29.60
N LEU A 429 1.62 -36.62 -29.50
CA LEU A 429 2.63 -37.25 -30.35
C LEU A 429 2.71 -38.76 -30.07
N GLN A 430 2.70 -39.15 -28.80
CA GLN A 430 2.67 -40.57 -28.41
C GLN A 430 1.36 -41.28 -28.81
N LEU A 431 0.21 -40.60 -28.65
CA LEU A 431 -1.10 -41.16 -29.03
C LEU A 431 -1.24 -41.29 -30.54
N GLN A 432 -0.71 -40.36 -31.34
CA GLN A 432 -0.68 -40.49 -32.80
C GLN A 432 0.13 -41.72 -33.23
N HIS A 433 1.25 -42.00 -32.57
CA HIS A 433 2.03 -43.21 -32.82
C HIS A 433 1.29 -44.51 -32.41
N LEU A 434 0.53 -44.48 -31.32
CA LEU A 434 -0.25 -45.62 -30.84
C LEU A 434 -1.55 -45.84 -31.67
N GLN A 435 -2.21 -44.76 -32.10
CA GLN A 435 -3.43 -44.82 -32.93
C GLN A 435 -3.13 -45.34 -34.33
N GLN A 436 -1.96 -45.04 -34.89
CA GLN A 436 -1.50 -45.69 -36.13
C GLN A 436 -1.35 -47.21 -35.98
N ARG A 437 -1.16 -47.73 -34.76
CA ARG A 437 -1.03 -49.17 -34.48
C ARG A 437 -2.35 -49.85 -34.08
N ALA A 438 -3.37 -49.10 -33.67
CA ALA A 438 -4.62 -49.65 -33.14
C ALA A 438 -5.83 -49.25 -34.00
N GLN A 439 -6.03 -49.96 -35.12
CA GLN A 439 -7.29 -49.91 -35.89
C GLN A 439 -8.38 -50.71 -35.15
N GLY A 440 -9.11 -50.07 -34.24
CA GLY A 440 -10.24 -50.69 -33.55
C GLY A 440 -10.82 -49.79 -32.45
N SER A 441 -11.59 -48.78 -32.83
CA SER A 441 -12.17 -47.83 -31.86
C SER A 441 -13.46 -48.39 -31.25
N THR A 442 -13.42 -48.75 -29.96
CA THR A 442 -14.59 -49.15 -29.15
C THR A 442 -15.43 -47.93 -28.71
N ALA A 443 -16.72 -48.15 -28.43
CA ALA A 443 -17.68 -47.11 -28.01
C ALA A 443 -17.25 -46.30 -26.77
N LYS A 444 -16.52 -46.92 -25.82
CA LYS A 444 -15.95 -46.24 -24.64
C LYS A 444 -14.96 -45.12 -25.01
N THR A 445 -14.21 -45.30 -26.09
CA THR A 445 -13.27 -44.30 -26.62
C THR A 445 -13.99 -43.05 -27.12
N ARG A 446 -15.19 -43.23 -27.70
CA ARG A 446 -16.01 -42.13 -28.25
C ARG A 446 -16.57 -41.22 -27.14
N THR A 447 -17.00 -41.79 -26.02
CA THR A 447 -17.49 -41.03 -24.85
C THR A 447 -16.37 -40.25 -24.18
N LEU A 448 -15.17 -40.84 -24.05
CA LEU A 448 -14.01 -40.21 -23.43
C LEU A 448 -13.48 -39.03 -24.28
N LEU A 449 -13.51 -39.17 -25.62
CA LEU A 449 -13.22 -38.09 -26.56
C LEU A 449 -14.25 -36.95 -26.50
N PHE A 450 -15.55 -37.27 -26.34
CA PHE A 450 -16.60 -36.26 -26.18
C PHE A 450 -16.42 -35.46 -24.89
N LEU A 451 -16.18 -36.12 -23.76
CA LEU A 451 -15.91 -35.47 -22.48
C LEU A 451 -14.66 -34.59 -22.56
N GLY A 452 -13.58 -35.10 -23.17
CA GLY A 452 -12.36 -34.34 -23.41
C GLY A 452 -12.57 -33.10 -24.29
N ARG A 453 -13.46 -33.18 -25.27
CA ARG A 453 -13.84 -32.05 -26.13
C ARG A 453 -14.63 -30.99 -25.36
N MET A 454 -15.56 -31.38 -24.50
CA MET A 454 -16.32 -30.44 -23.66
C MET A 454 -15.42 -29.72 -22.66
N VAL A 455 -14.51 -30.46 -21.99
CA VAL A 455 -13.51 -29.86 -21.11
C VAL A 455 -12.60 -28.89 -21.88
N TRP A 456 -12.16 -29.24 -23.09
CA TRP A 456 -11.35 -28.34 -23.92
C TRP A 456 -12.09 -27.07 -24.32
N LEU A 457 -13.38 -27.17 -24.67
CA LEU A 457 -14.21 -25.99 -25.01
C LEU A 457 -14.39 -25.07 -23.79
N PHE A 458 -14.66 -25.64 -22.62
CA PHE A 458 -14.78 -24.88 -21.37
C PHE A 458 -13.47 -24.18 -21.01
N GLU A 459 -12.33 -24.87 -21.10
CA GLU A 459 -11.00 -24.28 -20.89
C GLU A 459 -10.69 -23.18 -21.89
N ALA A 460 -11.00 -23.41 -23.17
CA ALA A 460 -10.79 -22.40 -24.21
C ALA A 460 -11.67 -21.16 -23.95
N PHE A 461 -12.90 -21.33 -23.46
CA PHE A 461 -13.76 -20.21 -23.07
C PHE A 461 -13.17 -19.44 -21.86
N LEU A 462 -12.76 -20.15 -20.81
CA LEU A 462 -12.19 -19.53 -19.62
C LEU A 462 -10.93 -18.72 -19.94
N ILE A 463 -9.98 -19.29 -20.67
CA ILE A 463 -8.69 -18.65 -20.96
C ILE A 463 -8.83 -17.52 -21.99
N ARG A 464 -9.70 -17.68 -22.99
CA ARG A 464 -9.81 -16.72 -24.10
C ARG A 464 -10.77 -15.58 -23.86
N PHE A 465 -11.68 -15.70 -22.89
CA PHE A 465 -12.69 -14.69 -22.63
C PHE A 465 -12.81 -14.35 -21.16
N ALA A 466 -13.18 -15.31 -20.31
CA ALA A 466 -13.51 -15.00 -18.92
C ALA A 466 -12.32 -14.39 -18.16
N LEU A 467 -11.16 -15.04 -18.19
CA LEU A 467 -9.96 -14.58 -17.49
C LEU A 467 -9.47 -13.22 -18.02
N PRO A 468 -9.26 -13.00 -19.34
CA PRO A 468 -8.87 -11.68 -19.85
C PRO A 468 -9.84 -10.57 -19.48
N VAL A 469 -11.16 -10.80 -19.56
CA VAL A 469 -12.17 -9.79 -19.21
C VAL A 469 -12.11 -9.44 -17.72
N THR A 470 -12.04 -10.46 -16.85
CA THR A 470 -11.88 -10.23 -15.40
C THR A 470 -10.60 -9.46 -15.10
N LEU A 471 -9.47 -9.82 -15.73
CA LEU A 471 -8.21 -9.12 -15.52
C LEU A 471 -8.24 -7.68 -16.05
N LEU A 472 -8.94 -7.40 -17.15
CA LEU A 472 -9.13 -6.04 -17.66
C LEU A 472 -9.98 -5.17 -16.71
N ILE A 473 -11.00 -5.75 -16.07
CA ILE A 473 -11.76 -5.06 -15.01
C ILE A 473 -10.84 -4.75 -13.83
N LEU A 474 -10.03 -5.72 -13.38
CA LEU A 474 -9.06 -5.49 -12.30
C LEU A 474 -8.02 -4.43 -12.67
N LEU A 475 -7.54 -4.42 -13.92
CA LEU A 475 -6.63 -3.39 -14.44
C LEU A 475 -7.27 -2.01 -14.44
N PHE A 476 -8.55 -1.90 -14.78
CA PHE A 476 -9.25 -0.62 -14.69
C PHE A 476 -9.32 -0.13 -13.25
N MET A 477 -9.62 -1.02 -12.30
CA MET A 477 -9.61 -0.71 -10.87
C MET A 477 -8.22 -0.27 -10.38
N THR A 478 -7.12 -0.88 -10.87
CA THR A 478 -5.77 -0.42 -10.50
C THR A 478 -5.49 1.00 -10.97
N ILE A 479 -5.91 1.34 -12.19
CA ILE A 479 -5.74 2.69 -12.74
C ILE A 479 -6.49 3.70 -11.87
N THR A 480 -7.72 3.39 -11.47
CA THR A 480 -8.51 4.30 -10.61
C THR A 480 -7.89 4.50 -9.23
N VAL A 481 -7.32 3.44 -8.63
CA VAL A 481 -6.66 3.54 -7.32
C VAL A 481 -5.35 4.31 -7.42
N LEU A 482 -4.51 4.03 -8.42
CA LEU A 482 -3.28 4.79 -8.62
C LEU A 482 -3.60 6.29 -8.86
N ALA A 483 -4.69 6.61 -9.57
CA ALA A 483 -5.15 7.98 -9.77
C ALA A 483 -5.77 8.63 -8.52
N SER A 484 -6.28 7.88 -7.54
CA SER A 484 -6.66 8.44 -6.24
C SER A 484 -5.42 8.75 -5.41
N ILE A 485 -4.49 7.79 -5.30
CA ILE A 485 -3.22 7.95 -4.56
C ILE A 485 -2.45 9.19 -5.05
N GLN A 486 -2.37 9.40 -6.36
CA GLN A 486 -1.68 10.57 -6.91
C GLN A 486 -2.36 11.90 -6.52
N ARG A 487 -3.70 11.92 -6.43
CA ARG A 487 -4.44 13.12 -5.98
C ARG A 487 -4.15 13.38 -4.50
N ASP A 488 -4.21 12.35 -3.69
CA ASP A 488 -3.98 12.45 -2.24
C ASP A 488 -2.55 12.94 -1.93
N ILE A 489 -1.54 12.46 -2.67
CA ILE A 489 -0.14 12.93 -2.54
C ILE A 489 0.00 14.40 -2.95
N LYS A 490 -0.67 14.81 -4.03
CA LYS A 490 -0.62 16.19 -4.53
C LYS A 490 -1.24 17.16 -3.53
N ASP A 491 -2.32 16.76 -2.88
CA ASP A 491 -3.03 17.58 -1.90
C ASP A 491 -2.29 17.61 -0.54
N SER A 492 -1.52 16.56 -0.22
CA SER A 492 -0.74 16.46 1.03
C SER A 492 0.61 17.18 0.99
N SER A 493 1.19 17.42 -0.19
CA SER A 493 2.54 17.99 -0.31
C SER A 493 2.57 19.47 0.09
N SER A 494 3.44 19.81 1.04
CA SER A 494 3.52 21.09 1.75
C SER A 494 3.84 22.30 0.87
N SER A 495 4.28 22.09 -0.35
CA SER A 495 4.55 23.12 -1.33
C SER A 495 3.78 22.79 -2.59
N GLY A 496 3.05 23.77 -3.15
CA GLY A 496 2.61 23.74 -4.55
C GLY A 496 3.78 23.67 -5.56
N SER A 497 4.99 23.31 -5.12
CA SER A 497 6.11 22.90 -5.95
C SER A 497 5.77 21.58 -6.62
N ASN A 498 5.84 21.58 -7.94
CA ASN A 498 5.85 20.36 -8.76
C ASN A 498 6.74 19.30 -8.09
N LEU A 499 6.22 18.09 -7.82
CA LEU A 499 7.02 17.00 -7.28
C LEU A 499 8.33 16.90 -8.07
N SER A 500 9.44 17.13 -7.38
CA SER A 500 10.76 17.15 -8.01
C SER A 500 11.09 15.75 -8.53
N TRP A 501 11.60 15.69 -9.75
CA TRP A 501 12.01 14.44 -10.35
C TRP A 501 13.37 14.01 -9.79
N THR A 502 13.46 12.78 -9.31
CA THR A 502 14.73 12.16 -8.91
C THR A 502 15.39 11.45 -10.09
N LEU A 503 16.67 11.15 -9.98
CA LEU A 503 17.37 10.32 -10.97
C LEU A 503 16.71 8.93 -11.12
N GLY A 504 16.31 8.33 -10.00
CA GLY A 504 15.65 7.02 -9.97
C GLY A 504 14.34 7.00 -10.76
N GLN A 505 13.55 8.06 -10.65
CA GLN A 505 12.31 8.24 -11.40
C GLN A 505 12.53 8.33 -12.92
N VAL A 506 13.58 9.01 -13.37
CA VAL A 506 13.91 9.09 -14.81
C VAL A 506 14.33 7.71 -15.32
N VAL A 507 15.17 7.00 -14.55
CA VAL A 507 15.59 5.63 -14.89
C VAL A 507 14.39 4.69 -14.97
N ALA A 508 13.42 4.81 -14.07
CA ALA A 508 12.19 4.01 -14.08
C ALA A 508 11.38 4.16 -15.38
N LEU A 509 11.34 5.36 -15.98
CA LEU A 509 10.66 5.56 -17.27
C LEU A 509 11.44 5.00 -18.46
N LEU A 510 12.76 5.09 -18.41
CA LEU A 510 13.62 4.62 -19.49
C LEU A 510 13.54 3.11 -19.70
N VAL A 511 13.02 2.34 -18.74
CA VAL A 511 12.76 0.89 -18.88
C VAL A 511 11.87 0.58 -20.09
N TRP A 512 10.94 1.48 -20.46
CA TRP A 512 10.03 1.26 -21.58
C TRP A 512 10.62 1.65 -22.94
N VAL A 513 11.63 2.53 -22.97
CA VAL A 513 12.20 3.07 -24.19
C VAL A 513 12.74 1.98 -25.12
N PRO A 514 13.53 0.99 -24.65
CA PRO A 514 13.98 -0.10 -25.51
C PRO A 514 12.82 -0.90 -26.09
N VAL A 515 11.80 -1.21 -25.29
CA VAL A 515 10.66 -2.03 -25.71
C VAL A 515 9.84 -1.31 -26.80
N LEU A 516 9.53 -0.03 -26.57
CA LEU A 516 8.79 0.80 -27.53
C LEU A 516 9.60 1.05 -28.80
N SER A 517 10.90 1.32 -28.69
CA SER A 517 11.77 1.53 -29.86
C SER A 517 11.82 0.29 -30.75
N LYS A 518 11.97 -0.90 -30.14
CA LYS A 518 11.92 -2.18 -30.88
C LYS A 518 10.55 -2.39 -31.54
N TYR A 519 9.47 -2.03 -30.87
CA TYR A 519 8.12 -2.14 -31.42
C TYR A 519 7.93 -1.24 -32.64
N PHE A 520 8.24 0.05 -32.54
CA PHE A 520 8.13 0.98 -33.66
C PHE A 520 9.02 0.59 -34.84
N TYR A 521 10.25 0.14 -34.57
CA TYR A 521 11.12 -0.38 -35.62
C TYR A 521 10.47 -1.56 -36.36
N THR A 522 9.91 -2.51 -35.61
CA THR A 522 9.27 -3.72 -36.16
C THR A 522 7.99 -3.39 -36.92
N LEU A 523 7.24 -2.36 -36.51
CA LEU A 523 6.07 -1.86 -37.23
C LEU A 523 6.46 -1.24 -38.58
N ILE A 524 7.51 -0.40 -38.61
CA ILE A 524 7.93 0.33 -39.80
C ILE A 524 8.63 -0.59 -40.80
N PHE A 525 9.61 -1.36 -40.34
CA PHE A 525 10.50 -2.15 -41.22
C PHE A 525 10.06 -3.61 -41.38
N GLY A 526 9.07 -4.04 -40.61
CA GLY A 526 8.57 -5.42 -40.61
C GLY A 526 9.37 -6.34 -39.69
N VAL A 527 8.71 -7.43 -39.29
CA VAL A 527 9.21 -8.41 -38.31
C VAL A 527 10.48 -9.11 -38.78
N GLU A 528 10.56 -9.43 -40.07
CA GLU A 528 11.69 -10.16 -40.64
C GLU A 528 12.99 -9.34 -40.56
N ASN A 529 12.96 -8.08 -40.99
CA ASN A 529 14.11 -7.17 -40.89
C ASN A 529 14.46 -6.85 -39.43
N GLY A 530 13.45 -6.73 -38.55
CA GLY A 530 13.64 -6.51 -37.12
C GLY A 530 14.43 -7.63 -36.42
N PHE A 531 14.16 -8.88 -36.78
CA PHE A 531 14.81 -10.04 -36.18
C PHE A 531 16.11 -10.44 -36.88
N GLN A 532 16.22 -10.26 -38.20
CA GLN A 532 17.45 -10.61 -38.94
C GLN A 532 18.70 -9.89 -38.42
N ILE A 533 18.56 -8.65 -37.93
CA ILE A 533 19.68 -7.88 -37.37
C ILE A 533 20.18 -8.47 -36.03
N ARG A 534 19.33 -9.23 -35.31
CA ARG A 534 19.62 -9.74 -33.96
C ARG A 534 20.01 -11.21 -33.92
N LEU A 535 19.75 -11.95 -34.99
CA LEU A 535 20.14 -13.34 -35.10
C LEU A 535 21.60 -13.44 -35.56
N SER A 536 22.32 -14.44 -35.05
CA SER A 536 23.65 -14.71 -35.58
C SER A 536 23.54 -15.08 -37.07
N LYS A 537 24.59 -14.81 -37.85
CA LYS A 537 24.63 -15.08 -39.30
C LYS A 537 24.38 -16.56 -39.64
N SER A 538 24.43 -17.45 -38.65
CA SER A 538 24.15 -18.88 -38.78
C SER A 538 22.64 -19.21 -38.81
N TYR A 539 21.75 -18.26 -38.52
CA TYR A 539 20.31 -18.47 -38.48
C TYR A 539 19.58 -17.51 -39.41
N THR A 540 18.56 -18.01 -40.10
CA THR A 540 17.69 -17.22 -40.98
C THR A 540 16.25 -17.26 -40.51
N VAL A 541 15.60 -16.11 -40.42
CA VAL A 541 14.15 -16.03 -40.17
C VAL A 541 13.43 -16.50 -41.43
N ARG A 542 12.55 -17.49 -41.31
CA ARG A 542 11.68 -17.93 -42.42
C ARG A 542 10.23 -17.91 -41.94
N LYS A 543 9.33 -17.31 -42.71
CA LYS A 543 7.89 -17.40 -42.43
C LYS A 543 7.41 -18.81 -42.79
N ASP A 544 6.76 -19.49 -41.85
CA ASP A 544 6.09 -20.77 -42.11
C ASP A 544 4.81 -20.55 -42.93
N VAL A 545 4.93 -20.61 -44.25
CA VAL A 545 3.80 -20.44 -45.19
C VAL A 545 2.87 -21.67 -45.16
N GLU A 546 3.39 -22.86 -44.82
CA GLU A 546 2.65 -24.13 -44.87
C GLU A 546 1.48 -24.22 -43.89
N ARG A 547 1.53 -23.51 -42.76
CA ARG A 547 0.45 -23.55 -41.75
C ARG A 547 -0.84 -22.86 -42.21
N TYR A 548 -0.77 -22.01 -43.25
CA TYR A 548 -1.94 -21.30 -43.82
C TYR A 548 -2.63 -22.08 -44.95
N VAL A 549 -1.92 -22.94 -45.68
CA VAL A 549 -2.46 -23.67 -46.84
C VAL A 549 -3.39 -24.81 -46.42
N ALA A 550 -3.11 -25.48 -45.31
CA ALA A 550 -3.93 -26.59 -44.81
C ALA A 550 -5.35 -26.17 -44.34
N VAL A 551 -5.61 -24.87 -44.14
CA VAL A 551 -6.92 -24.35 -43.75
C VAL A 551 -7.81 -24.07 -44.97
N ASP A 552 -7.23 -23.68 -46.11
CA ASP A 552 -8.01 -23.36 -47.34
C ASP A 552 -8.46 -24.61 -48.11
N THR A 553 -7.72 -25.71 -48.04
CA THR A 553 -8.09 -26.97 -48.72
C THR A 553 -9.30 -27.69 -48.10
N THR A 554 -9.86 -27.19 -46.98
CA THR A 554 -11.05 -27.78 -46.33
C THR A 554 -12.37 -27.09 -46.68
N ARG A 555 -12.36 -26.12 -47.60
CA ARG A 555 -13.55 -25.29 -47.92
C ARG A 555 -14.11 -25.38 -49.34
N ASP A 556 -13.56 -26.22 -50.23
CA ASP A 556 -14.15 -26.42 -51.55
C ASP A 556 -14.36 -27.90 -51.88
N PRO A 557 -15.58 -28.45 -51.73
CA PRO A 557 -15.97 -29.74 -52.29
C PRO A 557 -16.46 -29.62 -53.75
N SER A 558 -16.32 -28.47 -54.40
CA SER A 558 -16.90 -28.19 -55.72
C SER A 558 -15.88 -27.80 -56.78
N SER A 559 -14.95 -28.71 -57.07
CA SER A 559 -14.32 -28.74 -58.40
C SER A 559 -13.91 -30.18 -58.71
N GLY A 560 -14.91 -30.98 -59.07
CA GLY A 560 -14.67 -32.23 -59.77
C GLY A 560 -14.28 -31.97 -61.22
N GLY A 561 -13.35 -32.79 -61.72
CA GLY A 561 -13.23 -33.13 -63.12
C GLY A 561 -12.40 -32.20 -63.99
N LEU A 562 -11.20 -32.65 -64.35
CA LEU A 562 -10.75 -32.67 -65.75
C LEU A 562 -9.56 -33.64 -65.86
N GLU A 563 -9.87 -34.87 -66.31
CA GLU A 563 -8.96 -35.65 -67.14
C GLU A 563 -8.62 -34.84 -68.40
N LEU A 564 -7.36 -34.87 -68.85
CA LEU A 564 -7.00 -35.23 -70.22
C LEU A 564 -5.48 -35.25 -70.42
N SER A 565 -5.04 -36.41 -70.94
CA SER A 565 -3.83 -36.75 -71.71
C SER A 565 -2.46 -36.48 -71.11
#